data_AF-A0A512DA92-F1
#
_entry.id   AF-A0A512DA92-F1
#
_cell.length_a   1.000
_cell.length_b   1.000
_cell.length_c   1.000
_cell.angle_alpha   90.00
_cell.angle_beta   90.00
_cell.angle_gamma   90.00
#
_symmetry.space_group_name_H-M   'P 1'
#
loop_
_entity.id
_entity.type
_entity.pdbx_description
1 polymer ?
#
loop_
_entity_poly.entity_id
_entity_poly.type
_entity_poly.pdbx_seq_one_letter_code
_entity_poly.pdbx_strand_id
1 'polypeptide(L)'
;MTLIARFTVDGAQPTRAADLDVDWVGLLVFAKTFTSGITGTATTLFMSAGTQEGARSYVATERITGRTDDGDDGSVVVQHGGLESDPATWFGHVVPGSGTGAFAGWAGSARIRHDDDGAFLEIEGAG
;
A
#
# COMPACT_ATOMS: atom_id res chain seq x y z
N MET A 1 7.76 4.81 -16.53
CA MET A 1 8.29 5.76 -15.54
C MET A 1 8.26 5.10 -14.17
N THR A 2 9.16 5.48 -13.25
CA THR A 2 9.10 5.03 -11.85
C THR A 2 8.65 6.20 -10.99
N LEU A 3 7.61 5.98 -10.18
CA LEU A 3 7.11 6.93 -9.19
C LEU A 3 7.49 6.45 -7.79
N ILE A 4 8.06 7.33 -6.98
CA ILE A 4 8.34 7.09 -5.56
C ILE A 4 7.37 7.96 -4.76
N ALA A 5 6.48 7.33 -4.01
CA ALA A 5 5.48 8.00 -3.19
C ALA A 5 5.77 7.79 -1.70
N ARG A 6 6.15 8.87 -1.00
CA ARG A 6 6.48 8.85 0.43
C ARG A 6 5.22 9.02 1.27
N PHE A 7 5.13 8.31 2.39
CA PHE A 7 3.99 8.42 3.29
C PHE A 7 4.38 8.30 4.77
N THR A 8 3.50 8.83 5.63
CA THR A 8 3.44 8.52 7.06
C THR A 8 2.23 7.65 7.35
N VAL A 9 2.32 6.79 8.38
CA VAL A 9 1.16 6.08 8.92
C VAL A 9 0.59 6.91 10.06
N ASP A 10 -0.61 7.43 9.88
CA ASP A 10 -1.24 8.36 10.82
C ASP A 10 -2.06 7.61 11.89
N GLY A 11 -2.48 6.38 11.59
CA GLY A 11 -3.22 5.54 12.52
C GLY A 11 -3.41 4.11 12.03
N ALA A 12 -3.64 3.21 12.99
CA ALA A 12 -3.94 1.81 12.77
C ALA A 12 -5.10 1.38 13.66
N GLN A 13 -6.18 0.89 13.04
CA GLN A 13 -7.37 0.41 13.73
C GLN A 13 -7.47 -1.11 13.55
N PRO A 14 -7.38 -1.91 14.63
CA PRO A 14 -7.63 -3.34 14.55
C PRO A 14 -9.04 -3.64 14.07
N THR A 15 -9.17 -4.65 13.21
CA THR A 15 -10.46 -5.24 12.83
C THR A 15 -10.40 -6.75 12.95
N ARG A 16 -11.53 -7.45 12.72
CA ARG A 16 -11.64 -8.89 12.83
C ARG A 16 -12.50 -9.44 11.70
N ALA A 17 -12.13 -10.61 11.19
CA ALA A 17 -12.99 -11.40 10.33
C ALA A 17 -13.94 -12.20 11.23
N ALA A 18 -15.21 -12.26 10.85
CA ALA A 18 -16.15 -13.16 11.51
C ALA A 18 -15.67 -14.61 11.36
N ASP A 19 -15.88 -15.41 12.42
CA ASP A 19 -15.59 -16.84 12.45
C ASP A 19 -14.11 -17.25 12.25
N LEU A 20 -13.18 -16.30 12.31
CA LEU A 20 -11.74 -16.51 12.28
C LEU A 20 -11.08 -15.99 13.57
N ASP A 21 -11.38 -16.65 14.69
CA ASP A 21 -10.84 -16.32 16.02
C ASP A 21 -9.57 -17.12 16.30
N VAL A 22 -8.46 -16.64 15.74
CA VAL A 22 -7.14 -17.27 15.83
C VAL A 22 -6.07 -16.21 16.09
N ASP A 23 -5.00 -16.59 16.77
CA ASP A 23 -3.92 -15.68 17.19
C ASP A 23 -2.91 -15.35 16.07
N TRP A 24 -2.89 -16.14 15.00
CA TRP A 24 -1.95 -15.99 13.90
C TRP A 24 -2.44 -15.04 12.80
N VAL A 25 -3.66 -14.50 12.86
CA VAL A 25 -4.16 -13.51 11.89
C VAL A 25 -4.21 -12.13 12.52
N GLY A 26 -3.62 -11.14 11.85
CA GLY A 26 -3.83 -9.73 12.16
C GLY A 26 -4.64 -9.05 11.06
N LEU A 27 -5.65 -8.26 11.42
CA LEU A 27 -6.34 -7.36 10.48
C LEU A 27 -6.31 -5.94 11.00
N LEU A 28 -5.91 -5.02 10.13
CA LEU A 28 -5.76 -3.60 10.45
C LEU A 28 -6.34 -2.76 9.32
N VAL A 29 -6.96 -1.63 9.69
CA VAL A 29 -7.25 -0.53 8.76
C VAL A 29 -6.26 0.59 9.06
N PHE A 30 -5.39 0.92 8.11
CA PHE A 30 -4.44 2.03 8.23
C PHE A 30 -5.00 3.30 7.59
N ALA A 31 -4.68 4.43 8.22
CA ALA A 31 -4.72 5.75 7.60
C ALA A 31 -3.29 6.20 7.32
N LYS A 32 -3.03 6.71 6.10
CA LYS A 32 -1.73 7.24 5.71
C LYS A 32 -1.86 8.62 5.07
N THR A 33 -0.84 9.44 5.21
CA THR A 33 -0.68 10.70 4.49
C THR A 33 0.53 10.60 3.56
N PHE A 34 0.31 10.83 2.27
CA PHE A 34 1.35 10.90 1.24
C PHE A 34 1.81 12.34 1.04
N THR A 35 3.13 12.57 1.02
CA THR A 35 3.73 13.92 1.05
C THR A 35 4.70 14.22 -0.10
N SER A 36 5.06 13.22 -0.90
CA SER A 36 5.97 13.36 -2.04
C SER A 36 5.65 12.29 -3.08
N GLY A 37 5.79 12.64 -4.37
CA GLY A 37 5.38 11.81 -5.53
C GLY A 37 3.87 11.73 -5.71
N ILE A 38 3.16 11.50 -4.61
CA ILE A 38 1.73 11.75 -4.46
C ILE A 38 1.57 12.66 -3.24
N THR A 39 0.75 13.71 -3.35
CA THR A 39 0.26 14.48 -2.21
C THR A 39 -1.19 14.09 -1.96
N GLY A 40 -1.49 13.49 -0.81
CA GLY A 40 -2.83 12.96 -0.54
C GLY A 40 -2.93 12.09 0.70
N THR A 41 -3.96 11.25 0.74
CA THR A 41 -4.20 10.31 1.84
C THR A 41 -4.51 8.92 1.30
N ALA A 42 -4.36 7.92 2.15
CA ALA A 42 -4.80 6.57 1.82
C ALA A 42 -5.49 5.87 2.99
N THR A 43 -6.38 4.95 2.64
CA THR A 43 -6.93 3.96 3.56
C THR A 43 -6.51 2.58 3.09
N THR A 44 -5.85 1.82 3.97
CA THR A 44 -5.36 0.48 3.68
C THR A 44 -6.11 -0.54 4.49
N LEU A 45 -6.68 -1.57 3.85
CA LEU A 45 -7.03 -2.81 4.54
C LEU A 45 -5.81 -3.72 4.49
N PHE A 46 -5.28 -4.07 5.66
CA PHE A 46 -4.09 -4.89 5.83
C PHE A 46 -4.43 -6.19 6.56
N MET A 47 -3.85 -7.29 6.08
CA MET A 47 -3.92 -8.61 6.70
C MET A 47 -2.51 -9.16 6.85
N SER A 48 -2.18 -9.64 8.04
CA SER A 48 -0.97 -10.43 8.31
C SER A 48 -1.31 -11.85 8.74
N ALA A 49 -0.39 -12.77 8.47
CA ALA A 49 -0.43 -14.14 8.92
C ALA A 49 0.91 -14.56 9.56
N GLY A 50 0.85 -15.17 10.73
CA GLY A 50 1.99 -15.63 11.53
C GLY A 50 2.17 -14.86 12.84
N THR A 51 2.66 -15.55 13.87
CA THR A 51 2.88 -14.96 15.21
C THR A 51 4.30 -14.45 15.41
N GLN A 52 5.29 -15.07 14.75
CA GLN A 52 6.71 -14.73 14.85
C GLN A 52 7.06 -13.51 14.00
N GLU A 53 7.53 -12.45 14.65
CA GLU A 53 8.12 -11.28 13.99
C GLU A 53 9.34 -11.66 13.15
N GLY A 54 9.47 -11.07 11.98
CA GLY A 54 10.51 -11.39 11.00
C GLY A 54 10.15 -12.56 10.09
N ALA A 55 9.03 -13.24 10.30
CA ALA A 55 8.56 -14.37 9.50
C ALA A 55 7.09 -14.26 9.06
N ARG A 56 6.41 -13.13 9.35
CA ARG A 56 5.00 -12.97 8.99
C ARG A 56 4.86 -12.74 7.49
N SER A 57 3.75 -13.21 6.94
CA SER A 57 3.29 -12.80 5.61
C SER A 57 2.29 -11.67 5.74
N TYR A 58 2.18 -10.82 4.73
CA TYR A 58 1.10 -9.84 4.67
C TYR A 58 0.56 -9.64 3.26
N VAL A 59 -0.70 -9.20 3.20
CA VAL A 59 -1.36 -8.68 2.01
C VAL A 59 -2.15 -7.43 2.38
N ALA A 60 -2.23 -6.49 1.45
CA ALA A 60 -2.90 -5.22 1.66
C ALA A 60 -3.60 -4.76 0.38
N THR A 61 -4.76 -4.13 0.56
CA THR A 61 -5.46 -3.37 -0.49
C THR A 61 -5.59 -1.93 -0.02
N GLU A 62 -5.06 -1.01 -0.79
CA GLU A 62 -4.92 0.40 -0.45
C GLU A 62 -5.61 1.27 -1.47
N ARG A 63 -6.50 2.16 -1.02
CA ARG A 63 -7.03 3.24 -1.85
C ARG A 63 -6.28 4.53 -1.54
N ILE A 64 -5.60 5.09 -2.53
CA ILE A 64 -4.89 6.36 -2.46
C ILE A 64 -5.77 7.43 -3.13
N THR A 65 -5.92 8.59 -2.50
CA THR A 65 -6.63 9.75 -3.04
C THR A 65 -5.77 11.00 -2.90
N GLY A 66 -5.56 11.74 -3.98
CA GLY A 66 -4.65 12.88 -4.01
C GLY A 66 -4.28 13.27 -5.43
N ARG A 67 -3.06 13.76 -5.63
CA ARG A 67 -2.51 14.10 -6.95
C ARG A 67 -1.01 13.91 -7.02
N THR A 68 -0.46 13.78 -8.22
CA THR A 68 0.98 13.94 -8.49
C THR A 68 1.35 15.41 -8.57
N ASP A 69 2.65 15.74 -8.58
CA ASP A 69 3.13 17.13 -8.54
C ASP A 69 2.51 18.04 -9.64
N ASP A 70 2.38 17.51 -10.86
CA ASP A 70 1.79 18.21 -12.02
C ASP A 70 0.37 17.73 -12.38
N GLY A 71 -0.23 16.86 -11.56
CA GLY A 71 -1.51 16.20 -11.85
C GLY A 71 -2.71 16.87 -11.19
N ASP A 72 -3.88 16.69 -11.79
CA ASP A 72 -5.15 16.96 -11.12
C ASP A 72 -5.43 15.94 -10.00
N ASP A 73 -6.43 16.21 -9.16
CA ASP A 73 -6.85 15.25 -8.14
C ASP A 73 -7.49 13.99 -8.73
N GLY A 74 -7.32 12.88 -8.03
CA GLY A 74 -7.88 11.59 -8.40
C GLY A 74 -7.74 10.54 -7.30
N SER A 75 -8.02 9.29 -7.63
CA SER A 75 -7.77 8.16 -6.74
C SER A 75 -7.33 6.92 -7.52
N VAL A 76 -6.64 6.00 -6.85
CA VAL A 76 -6.17 4.74 -7.42
C VAL A 76 -6.12 3.66 -6.34
N VAL A 77 -6.27 2.39 -6.72
CA VAL A 77 -6.14 1.26 -5.81
C VAL A 77 -4.84 0.51 -6.09
N VAL A 78 -4.11 0.19 -5.03
CA VAL A 78 -2.91 -0.65 -5.07
C VAL A 78 -3.16 -1.89 -4.22
N GLN A 79 -2.77 -3.06 -4.74
CA GLN A 79 -2.70 -4.29 -3.95
C GLN A 79 -1.24 -4.73 -3.84
N HIS A 80 -0.80 -5.06 -2.64
CA HIS A 80 0.59 -5.45 -2.38
C HIS A 80 0.71 -6.42 -1.21
N GLY A 81 1.85 -7.09 -1.11
CA GLY A 81 2.10 -8.10 -0.08
C GLY A 81 3.55 -8.54 -0.05
N GLY A 82 3.88 -9.39 0.91
CA GLY A 82 5.23 -9.92 1.05
C GLY A 82 5.40 -10.84 2.25
N LEU A 83 6.54 -11.53 2.28
CA LEU A 83 7.02 -12.32 3.41
C LEU A 83 8.15 -11.55 4.11
N GLU A 84 8.05 -11.32 5.41
CA GLU A 84 9.07 -10.58 6.19
C GLU A 84 10.46 -11.23 6.10
N SER A 85 10.52 -12.56 6.09
CA SER A 85 11.79 -13.31 6.04
C SER A 85 12.42 -13.37 4.64
N ASP A 86 11.70 -12.95 3.59
CA ASP A 86 12.21 -12.91 2.23
C ASP A 86 11.69 -11.68 1.47
N PRO A 87 12.39 -10.53 1.58
CA PRO A 87 12.05 -9.30 0.85
C PRO A 87 11.97 -9.46 -0.67
N ALA A 88 12.61 -10.47 -1.26
CA ALA A 88 12.55 -10.70 -2.71
C ALA A 88 11.16 -11.17 -3.16
N THR A 89 10.35 -11.70 -2.24
CA THR A 89 8.96 -12.12 -2.52
C THR A 89 7.96 -10.97 -2.53
N TRP A 90 8.39 -9.75 -2.17
CA TRP A 90 7.47 -8.62 -2.05
C TRP A 90 6.95 -8.22 -3.42
N PHE A 91 5.63 -8.09 -3.51
CA PHE A 91 4.90 -7.90 -4.76
C PHE A 91 3.81 -6.87 -4.59
N GLY A 92 3.29 -6.42 -5.73
CA GLY A 92 2.12 -5.58 -5.78
C GLY A 92 1.91 -5.01 -7.17
N HIS A 93 0.77 -4.36 -7.35
CA HIS A 93 0.39 -3.72 -8.59
C HIS A 93 -0.67 -2.65 -8.36
N VAL A 94 -0.72 -1.69 -9.28
CA VAL A 94 -1.91 -0.84 -9.44
C VAL A 94 -3.03 -1.70 -9.99
N VAL A 95 -4.18 -1.74 -9.31
CA VAL A 95 -5.35 -2.51 -9.75
C VAL A 95 -5.86 -1.92 -11.07
N PRO A 96 -5.88 -2.70 -12.18
CA PRO A 96 -6.25 -2.17 -13.48
C PRO A 96 -7.64 -1.54 -13.48
N GLY A 97 -7.75 -0.33 -14.05
CA GLY A 97 -9.03 0.38 -14.17
C GLY A 97 -9.55 0.99 -12.85
N SER A 98 -8.81 0.90 -11.75
CA SER A 98 -9.21 1.51 -10.47
C SER A 98 -8.97 3.03 -10.41
N GLY A 99 -8.14 3.53 -11.32
CA GLY A 99 -7.73 4.94 -11.38
C GLY A 99 -8.85 5.90 -11.81
N THR A 100 -8.91 7.06 -11.16
CA THR A 100 -9.79 8.18 -11.52
C THR A 100 -8.98 9.47 -11.63
N GLY A 101 -9.48 10.46 -12.37
CA GLY A 101 -8.78 11.76 -12.51
C GLY A 101 -7.38 11.58 -13.10
N ALA A 102 -6.37 12.19 -12.49
CA ALA A 102 -4.98 12.07 -12.95
C ALA A 102 -4.38 10.65 -12.88
N PHE A 103 -5.03 9.72 -12.18
CA PHE A 103 -4.62 8.32 -12.12
C PHE A 103 -5.37 7.43 -13.12
N ALA A 104 -6.29 7.98 -13.92
CA ALA A 104 -7.02 7.21 -14.91
C ALA A 104 -6.03 6.56 -15.90
N GLY A 105 -6.18 5.26 -16.12
CA GLY A 105 -5.29 4.48 -17.00
C GLY A 105 -4.01 3.96 -16.33
N TRP A 106 -3.69 4.36 -15.10
CA TRP A 106 -2.52 3.85 -14.40
C TRP A 106 -2.59 2.32 -14.25
N ALA A 107 -1.44 1.70 -14.49
CA ALA A 107 -1.18 0.28 -14.31
C ALA A 107 0.29 0.09 -13.92
N GLY A 108 0.69 -1.14 -13.64
CA GLY A 108 2.09 -1.49 -13.40
C GLY A 108 2.34 -2.15 -12.05
N SER A 109 3.60 -2.48 -11.78
CA SER A 109 4.03 -3.09 -10.52
C SER A 109 4.10 -2.05 -9.41
N ALA A 110 3.83 -2.50 -8.19
CA ALA A 110 3.94 -1.69 -6.99
C ALA A 110 4.66 -2.48 -5.88
N ARG A 111 5.49 -1.82 -5.08
CA ARG A 111 6.16 -2.44 -3.93
C ARG A 111 6.30 -1.44 -2.79
N ILE A 112 6.16 -1.91 -1.55
CA ILE A 112 6.63 -1.16 -0.40
C ILE A 112 8.14 -1.40 -0.27
N ARG A 113 8.89 -0.32 -0.11
CA ARG A 113 10.35 -0.32 0.08
C ARG A 113 10.69 0.46 1.33
N HIS A 114 11.90 0.28 1.82
CA HIS A 114 12.43 1.01 2.97
C HIS A 114 13.82 1.55 2.63
N ASP A 115 14.09 2.77 3.07
CA ASP A 115 15.42 3.37 3.11
C ASP A 115 15.61 4.13 4.45
N ASP A 116 16.66 4.95 4.53
CA ASP A 116 17.01 5.70 5.74
C ASP A 116 15.91 6.70 6.17
N ASP A 117 15.04 7.14 5.26
CA ASP A 117 13.92 8.06 5.52
C ASP A 117 12.60 7.31 5.81
N GLY A 118 12.61 5.97 5.79
CA GLY A 118 11.50 5.11 6.15
C GLY A 118 10.82 4.42 4.96
N ALA A 119 9.56 4.01 5.17
CA ALA A 119 8.81 3.27 4.17
C ALA A 119 8.30 4.17 3.04
N PHE A 120 8.29 3.66 1.81
CA PHE A 120 7.71 4.33 0.65
C PHE A 120 7.08 3.34 -0.32
N LEU A 121 6.16 3.84 -1.14
CA LEU A 121 5.54 3.11 -2.24
C LEU A 121 6.29 3.40 -3.54
N GLU A 122 6.84 2.35 -4.16
CA GLU A 122 7.44 2.39 -5.49
C GLU A 122 6.42 1.86 -6.51
N ILE A 123 6.11 2.64 -7.56
CA ILE A 123 5.26 2.20 -8.68
C ILE A 123 6.07 2.28 -9.98
N GLU A 124 6.20 1.15 -10.68
CA GLU A 124 6.85 1.09 -11.99
C GLU A 124 5.79 0.95 -13.08
N GLY A 125 5.89 1.77 -14.12
CA GLY A 125 4.93 1.76 -15.23
C GLY A 125 3.71 2.67 -15.02
N ALA A 126 3.73 3.52 -13.98
CA ALA A 126 2.72 4.56 -13.80
C ALA A 126 2.70 5.50 -15.03
N GLY A 127 1.51 5.72 -15.59
CA GLY A 127 1.29 6.51 -16.80
C GLY A 127 0.55 5.75 -17.89
#